data_AF-A0A653CN16-F1
#
_entry.id   AF-A0A653CN16-F1
#
_cell.length_a   1.000
_cell.length_b   1.000
_cell.length_c   1.000
_cell.angle_alpha   90.00
_cell.angle_beta   90.00
_cell.angle_gamma   90.00
#
_symmetry.space_group_name_H-M   'P 1'
#
loop_
_entity.id
_entity.type
_entity.pdbx_description
1 polymer ?
#
loop_
_entity_poly.entity_id
_entity_poly.type
_entity_poly.pdbx_seq_one_letter_code
_entity_poly.pdbx_strand_id
1 'polypeptide(L)'
;MIDHIISMVRRKLQSMDLWSIINRSLFLMNLMGVHPAKVGSRVQNCVFVLLIINFCITSYLMAMFFFVKEEKDFIMFVMSLENVLCTVHATLYLSCLYIQRSSINQLLTEMRENFWDISNYTDKELVQCHQESVYRVNVKYVAFCLILFYTAETI
;
A
#
# COMPACT_ATOMS: atom_id res chain seq x y z
N MET A 1 -12.74 -5.75 -26.67
CA MET A 1 -12.62 -6.50 -25.39
C MET A 1 -11.99 -5.65 -24.29
N ILE A 2 -10.81 -5.06 -24.53
CA ILE A 2 -10.13 -4.13 -23.60
C ILE A 2 -10.99 -2.89 -23.31
N ASP A 3 -11.56 -2.25 -24.33
CA ASP A 3 -12.44 -1.07 -24.13
C ASP A 3 -13.69 -1.38 -23.32
N HIS A 4 -14.20 -2.62 -23.42
CA HIS A 4 -15.37 -3.04 -22.68
C HIS A 4 -15.05 -3.29 -21.20
N ILE A 5 -13.86 -3.85 -20.92
CA ILE A 5 -13.32 -3.99 -19.57
C ILE A 5 -13.04 -2.62 -18.96
N ILE A 6 -12.45 -1.69 -19.73
CA ILE A 6 -12.20 -0.30 -19.28
C ILE A 6 -13.52 0.42 -19.01
N SER A 7 -14.55 0.25 -19.85
CA SER A 7 -15.88 0.84 -19.63
C SER A 7 -16.58 0.26 -18.39
N MET A 8 -16.44 -1.05 -18.15
CA MET A 8 -16.99 -1.71 -16.96
C MET A 8 -16.27 -1.24 -15.70
N VAL A 9 -14.94 -1.18 -15.74
CA VAL A 9 -14.12 -0.67 -14.64
C VAL A 9 -14.46 0.79 -14.38
N ARG A 10 -14.59 1.63 -15.41
CA ARG A 10 -15.02 3.04 -15.30
C ARG A 10 -16.41 3.20 -14.66
N ARG A 11 -17.40 2.41 -15.05
CA ARG A 11 -18.75 2.45 -14.44
C ARG A 11 -18.74 2.00 -12.98
N LYS A 12 -17.97 0.95 -12.67
CA LYS A 12 -17.83 0.44 -11.30
C LYS A 12 -17.01 1.39 -10.41
N LEU A 13 -16.14 2.20 -11.01
CA LEU A 13 -15.38 3.27 -10.37
C LEU A 13 -16.22 4.53 -10.12
N GLN A 14 -17.12 4.89 -11.02
CA GLN A 14 -18.07 6.00 -10.82
C GLN A 14 -19.11 5.70 -9.73
N SER A 15 -19.36 4.43 -9.43
CA SER A 15 -20.23 3.99 -8.32
C SER A 15 -19.46 3.73 -7.01
N MET A 16 -18.16 4.00 -6.95
CA MET A 16 -17.38 3.75 -5.73
C MET A 16 -17.49 4.93 -4.78
N ASP A 17 -18.11 4.67 -3.64
CA ASP A 17 -18.14 5.55 -2.48
C ASP A 17 -16.71 5.95 -2.07
N LEU A 18 -16.51 7.19 -1.61
CA LEU A 18 -15.23 7.76 -1.14
C LEU A 18 -14.50 6.79 -0.18
N TRP A 19 -15.30 6.09 0.62
CA TRP A 19 -14.85 5.10 1.59
C TRP A 19 -14.28 3.83 0.98
N SER A 20 -14.56 3.52 -0.28
CA SER A 20 -14.09 2.27 -0.89
C SER A 20 -12.57 2.22 -1.04
N ILE A 21 -11.92 3.34 -1.35
CA ILE A 21 -10.44 3.42 -1.37
C ILE A 21 -9.89 3.29 0.04
N ILE A 22 -10.45 4.04 0.98
CA ILE A 22 -10.04 4.03 2.39
C ILE A 22 -10.16 2.61 2.94
N ASN A 23 -11.28 1.92 2.70
CA ASN A 23 -11.52 0.55 3.14
C ASN A 23 -10.50 -0.44 2.56
N ARG A 24 -10.06 -0.26 1.32
CA ARG A 24 -9.00 -1.10 0.72
C ARG A 24 -7.64 -0.82 1.34
N SER A 25 -7.30 0.44 1.57
CA SER A 25 -6.08 0.81 2.28
C SER A 25 -6.09 0.25 3.71
N LEU A 26 -7.22 0.34 4.41
CA LEU A 26 -7.41 -0.26 5.73
C LEU A 26 -7.25 -1.79 5.68
N PHE A 27 -7.80 -2.46 4.67
CA PHE A 27 -7.59 -3.89 4.48
C PHE A 27 -6.10 -4.24 4.33
N LEU A 28 -5.35 -3.51 3.49
CA LEU A 28 -3.90 -3.70 3.35
C LEU A 28 -3.15 -3.44 4.67
N MET A 29 -3.50 -2.36 5.38
CA MET A 29 -2.94 -2.05 6.69
C MET A 29 -3.22 -3.18 7.70
N ASN A 30 -4.38 -3.83 7.63
CA ASN A 30 -4.69 -4.99 8.46
C ASN A 30 -3.82 -6.20 8.17
N LEU A 31 -3.56 -6.48 6.88
CA LEU A 31 -2.65 -7.56 6.47
C LEU A 31 -1.21 -7.30 6.94
N MET A 32 -0.79 -6.04 6.96
CA MET A 32 0.54 -5.64 7.39
C MET A 32 0.69 -5.45 8.92
N GLY A 33 -0.37 -5.72 9.70
CA GLY A 33 -0.34 -5.56 11.16
C GLY A 33 -0.40 -4.11 11.65
N VAL A 34 -0.73 -3.16 10.78
CA VAL A 34 -0.74 -1.72 11.05
C VAL A 34 -2.14 -1.10 11.01
N HIS A 35 -3.21 -1.87 11.22
CA HIS A 35 -4.57 -1.31 11.14
C HIS A 35 -4.84 -0.26 12.25
N PRO A 36 -5.33 0.95 11.90
CA PRO A 36 -5.52 2.05 12.85
C PRO A 36 -6.55 1.76 13.95
N ALA A 37 -7.63 1.03 13.65
CA ALA A 37 -8.62 0.65 14.66
C ALA A 37 -8.20 -0.49 15.60
N LYS A 38 -7.01 -1.10 15.39
CA LYS A 38 -6.55 -2.28 16.17
C LYS A 38 -5.34 -1.95 17.05
N VAL A 39 -5.21 -0.71 17.51
CA VAL A 39 -4.16 -0.31 18.47
C VAL A 39 -4.25 -1.19 19.72
N GLY A 40 -3.11 -1.72 20.18
CA GLY A 40 -3.03 -2.62 21.33
C GLY A 40 -3.32 -4.10 21.03
N SER A 41 -3.73 -4.46 19.80
CA SER A 41 -3.93 -5.85 19.43
C SER A 41 -2.60 -6.62 19.38
N ARG A 42 -2.48 -7.66 20.22
CA ARG A 42 -1.30 -8.55 20.24
C ARG A 42 -1.07 -9.25 18.91
N VAL A 43 -2.14 -9.66 18.22
CA VAL A 43 -2.07 -10.32 16.91
C VAL A 43 -1.50 -9.38 15.86
N GLN A 44 -1.98 -8.13 15.79
CA GLN A 44 -1.46 -7.14 14.84
C GLN A 44 0.00 -6.79 15.14
N ASN A 45 0.37 -6.66 16.41
CA ASN A 45 1.76 -6.45 16.80
C ASN A 45 2.65 -7.63 16.37
N CYS A 46 2.18 -8.87 16.55
CA CYS A 46 2.91 -10.06 16.11
C CYS A 46 3.12 -10.06 14.59
N VAL A 47 2.08 -9.78 13.80
CA VAL A 47 2.18 -9.67 12.33
C VAL A 47 3.19 -8.59 11.92
N PHE A 48 3.11 -7.41 12.55
CA PHE A 48 4.05 -6.31 12.28
C PHE A 48 5.50 -6.72 12.59
N VAL A 49 5.75 -7.28 13.78
CA VAL A 49 7.10 -7.71 14.18
C VAL A 49 7.64 -8.81 13.24
N LEU A 50 6.81 -9.77 12.84
CA LEU A 50 7.18 -10.80 11.87
C LEU A 50 7.59 -10.20 10.52
N LEU A 51 6.86 -9.19 10.04
CA LEU A 51 7.21 -8.50 8.80
C LEU A 51 8.52 -7.71 8.91
N ILE A 52 8.74 -7.01 10.03
CA ILE A 52 10.01 -6.29 10.27
C ILE A 52 11.19 -7.28 10.31
N ILE A 53 11.05 -8.40 11.02
CA ILE A 53 12.08 -9.44 11.07
C ILE A 53 12.35 -9.99 9.66
N ASN A 54 11.30 -10.26 8.87
CA ASN A 54 11.43 -10.73 7.50
C ASN A 54 12.20 -9.72 6.62
N PHE A 55 11.89 -8.42 6.70
CA PHE A 55 12.63 -7.39 5.97
C PHE A 55 14.09 -7.29 6.40
N CYS A 56 14.39 -7.44 7.70
CA CYS A 56 15.76 -7.46 8.22
C CYS A 56 16.53 -8.67 7.68
N ILE A 57 15.94 -9.87 7.72
CA ILE A 57 16.54 -11.09 7.18
C ILE A 57 16.77 -10.94 5.67
N THR A 58 15.78 -10.46 4.93
CA THR A 58 15.88 -10.24 3.47
C THR A 58 16.99 -9.25 3.14
N SER A 59 17.08 -8.12 3.85
CA SER A 59 18.15 -7.13 3.66
C SER A 59 19.53 -7.71 3.95
N TYR A 60 19.64 -8.51 5.02
CA TYR A 60 20.89 -9.20 5.36
C TYR A 60 21.30 -10.20 4.27
N LEU A 61 20.36 -11.03 3.79
CA LEU A 61 20.62 -11.99 2.72
C LEU A 61 21.02 -11.31 1.41
N MET A 62 20.38 -10.19 1.05
CA MET A 62 20.76 -9.39 -0.12
C MET A 62 22.18 -8.85 0.00
N ALA A 63 22.55 -8.28 1.16
CA ALA A 63 23.90 -7.81 1.41
C ALA A 63 24.92 -8.96 1.37
N MET A 64 24.62 -10.09 2.01
CA MET A 64 25.47 -11.27 2.02
C MET A 64 25.67 -11.88 0.63
N PHE A 65 24.62 -11.91 -0.19
CA PHE A 65 24.69 -12.39 -1.57
C PHE A 65 25.71 -11.58 -2.38
N PHE A 66 25.75 -10.26 -2.20
CA PHE A 66 26.76 -9.41 -2.82
C PHE A 66 28.18 -9.70 -2.28
N PHE A 67 28.34 -9.99 -0.99
CA PHE A 67 29.66 -10.27 -0.41
C PHE A 67 30.23 -11.62 -0.84
N VAL A 68 29.40 -12.67 -0.88
CA VAL A 68 29.80 -14.05 -1.15
C VAL A 68 30.08 -14.30 -2.64
N LYS A 69 29.43 -13.54 -3.53
CA LYS A 69 29.62 -13.72 -4.97
C LYS A 69 31.04 -13.31 -5.39
N GLU A 70 31.75 -14.23 -6.04
CA GLU A 70 33.17 -14.03 -6.41
C GLU A 70 33.34 -12.99 -7.52
N GLU A 71 32.49 -13.04 -8.54
CA GLU A 71 32.46 -12.07 -9.63
C GLU A 71 31.50 -10.92 -9.31
N LYS A 72 32.07 -9.76 -8.96
CA LYS A 72 31.33 -8.53 -8.67
C LYS A 72 31.57 -7.53 -9.80
N ASP A 73 30.50 -7.15 -10.48
CA ASP A 73 30.52 -6.01 -11.40
C ASP A 73 29.88 -4.78 -10.75
N PHE A 74 30.11 -3.61 -11.35
CA PHE A 74 29.55 -2.35 -10.87
C PHE A 74 28.01 -2.37 -10.90
N ILE A 75 27.42 -3.03 -11.89
CA ILE A 75 25.96 -3.12 -12.05
C ILE A 75 25.33 -3.87 -10.87
N MET A 76 25.91 -5.00 -10.47
CA MET A 76 25.41 -5.80 -9.34
C MET A 76 25.59 -5.08 -8.01
N PHE A 77 26.64 -4.28 -7.86
CA PHE A 77 26.78 -3.39 -6.70
C PHE A 77 25.62 -2.39 -6.64
N VAL A 78 25.33 -1.69 -7.75
CA VAL A 78 24.23 -0.72 -7.83
C VAL A 78 22.89 -1.39 -7.55
N MET A 79 22.60 -2.54 -8.18
CA MET A 79 21.36 -3.30 -7.96
C MET A 79 21.22 -3.80 -6.52
N SER A 80 22.31 -4.26 -5.90
CA SER A 80 22.29 -4.71 -4.51
C SER A 80 22.01 -3.53 -3.57
N LEU A 81 22.62 -2.38 -3.81
CA LEU A 81 22.40 -1.17 -3.03
C LEU A 81 20.96 -0.67 -3.18
N GLU A 82 20.43 -0.63 -4.41
CA GLU A 82 19.05 -0.24 -4.70
C GLU A 82 18.04 -1.13 -3.96
N ASN A 83 18.21 -2.46 -4.03
CA ASN A 83 17.32 -3.40 -3.34
C ASN A 83 17.35 -3.22 -1.80
N VAL A 84 18.52 -3.00 -1.22
CA VAL A 84 18.66 -2.71 0.22
C VAL A 84 17.95 -1.40 0.57
N LEU A 85 18.17 -0.33 -0.21
CA LEU A 85 17.52 0.96 0.01
C LEU A 85 16.00 0.89 -0.13
N CYS A 86 15.48 0.15 -1.12
CA CYS A 86 14.05 -0.10 -1.28
C CYS A 86 13.48 -0.82 -0.05
N THR A 87 14.18 -1.83 0.48
CA THR A 87 13.73 -2.58 1.65
C THR A 87 13.75 -1.71 2.91
N VAL A 88 14.78 -0.88 3.09
CA VAL A 88 14.86 0.10 4.18
C VAL A 88 13.71 1.12 4.07
N HIS A 89 13.45 1.65 2.88
CA HIS A 89 12.36 2.59 2.63
C HIS A 89 11.00 1.98 3.00
N ALA A 90 10.72 0.76 2.54
CA ALA A 90 9.49 0.04 2.88
C ALA A 90 9.34 -0.19 4.40
N THR A 91 10.43 -0.57 5.07
CA THR A 91 10.47 -0.81 6.51
C THR A 91 10.20 0.47 7.31
N LEU A 92 10.82 1.58 6.91
CA LEU A 92 10.60 2.89 7.54
C LEU A 92 9.14 3.34 7.36
N TYR A 93 8.58 3.19 6.15
CA TYR A 93 7.19 3.56 5.89
C TYR A 93 6.21 2.73 6.72
N LEU A 94 6.42 1.42 6.79
CA LEU A 94 5.61 0.53 7.63
C LEU A 94 5.70 0.89 9.12
N SER A 95 6.90 1.25 9.59
CA SER A 95 7.13 1.70 10.97
C SER A 95 6.44 3.03 11.25
N CYS A 96 6.50 3.99 10.33
CA CYS A 96 5.75 5.25 10.42
C CYS A 96 4.25 4.98 10.52
N LEU A 97 3.71 4.11 9.64
CA LEU A 97 2.30 3.73 9.70
C LEU A 97 1.95 3.11 11.05
N TYR A 98 2.78 2.22 11.61
CA TYR A 98 2.57 1.60 12.91
C TYR A 98 2.51 2.62 14.06
N ILE A 99 3.39 3.62 14.06
CA ILE A 99 3.45 4.68 15.07
C ILE A 99 2.24 5.62 14.92
N GLN A 100 1.91 6.01 13.68
CA GLN A 100 0.86 7.00 13.39
C GLN A 100 -0.57 6.43 13.42
N ARG A 101 -0.76 5.15 13.74
CA ARG A 101 -2.08 4.47 13.73
C ARG A 101 -3.15 5.21 14.52
N SER A 102 -2.82 5.74 15.70
CA SER A 102 -3.76 6.49 16.53
C SER A 102 -4.21 7.79 15.84
N SER A 103 -3.25 8.56 15.31
CA SER A 103 -3.53 9.79 14.56
C SER A 103 -4.32 9.53 13.28
N ILE A 104 -4.01 8.45 12.56
CA ILE A 104 -4.77 8.02 11.38
C ILE A 104 -6.20 7.63 11.78
N ASN A 105 -6.37 6.92 12.89
CA ASN A 105 -7.71 6.56 13.38
C ASN A 105 -8.53 7.81 13.74
N GLN A 106 -7.92 8.78 14.40
CA GLN A 106 -8.56 10.04 14.73
C GLN A 106 -9.00 10.79 13.46
N LEU A 107 -8.10 10.91 12.47
CA LEU A 107 -8.42 11.54 11.20
C LEU A 107 -9.56 10.81 10.47
N LEU A 108 -9.59 9.49 10.48
CA LEU A 108 -10.66 8.70 9.87
C LEU A 108 -12.01 8.92 10.55
N THR A 109 -12.03 9.03 11.88
CA THR A 109 -13.24 9.36 12.64
C THR A 109 -13.69 10.78 12.33
N GLU A 110 -12.79 11.76 12.34
CA GLU A 110 -13.09 13.15 11.99
C GLU A 110 -13.60 13.26 10.55
N MET A 111 -13.02 12.52 9.61
CA MET A 111 -13.54 12.43 8.25
C MET A 111 -14.93 11.77 8.19
N ARG A 112 -15.20 10.77 9.03
CA ARG A 112 -16.52 10.14 9.03
C ARG A 112 -17.61 11.06 9.58
N GLU A 113 -17.28 11.86 10.57
CA GLU A 113 -18.23 12.71 11.28
C GLU A 113 -18.39 14.09 10.65
N ASN A 114 -17.31 14.64 10.07
CA ASN A 114 -17.27 16.03 9.60
C ASN A 114 -17.00 16.19 8.10
N PHE A 115 -16.64 15.12 7.37
CA PHE A 115 -16.37 15.25 5.94
C PHE A 115 -17.68 15.35 5.17
N TRP A 116 -17.82 16.47 4.45
CA TRP A 116 -18.97 16.78 3.62
C TRP A 116 -19.19 15.73 2.52
N ASP A 117 -20.46 15.35 2.33
CA ASP A 117 -20.87 14.47 1.25
C ASP A 117 -20.59 15.13 -0.11
N ILE A 118 -19.72 14.54 -0.91
CA ILE A 118 -19.39 15.00 -2.27
C ILE A 118 -20.64 15.01 -3.15
N SER A 119 -21.67 14.23 -2.83
CA SER A 119 -22.96 14.27 -3.52
C SER A 119 -23.65 15.64 -3.44
N ASN A 120 -23.26 16.50 -2.49
CA ASN A 120 -23.84 17.83 -2.29
C ASN A 120 -23.08 18.94 -3.04
N TYR A 121 -22.00 18.61 -3.76
CA TYR A 121 -21.23 19.59 -4.54
C TYR A 121 -21.80 19.78 -5.95
N THR A 122 -22.05 21.04 -6.32
CA THR A 122 -22.48 21.45 -7.66
C THR A 122 -21.34 21.75 -8.63
N ASP A 123 -20.10 21.84 -8.14
CA ASP A 123 -18.92 22.15 -8.95
C ASP A 123 -18.44 20.92 -9.74
N LYS A 124 -18.57 21.00 -11.06
CA LYS A 124 -18.27 19.90 -11.98
C LYS A 124 -16.76 19.62 -12.12
N GLU A 125 -15.89 20.62 -11.97
CA GLU A 125 -14.44 20.42 -12.16
C GLU A 125 -13.84 19.63 -10.98
N LEU A 126 -14.29 19.94 -9.76
CA LEU A 126 -13.90 19.22 -8.55
C LEU A 126 -14.35 17.75 -8.59
N VAL A 127 -15.59 17.49 -9.05
CA VAL A 127 -16.11 16.12 -9.23
C VAL A 127 -15.27 15.36 -10.25
N GLN A 128 -14.89 15.99 -11.36
CA GLN A 128 -14.08 15.35 -12.39
C GLN A 128 -12.65 15.05 -11.89
N CYS A 129 -12.00 15.99 -11.21
CA CYS A 129 -10.67 15.81 -10.63
C CYS A 129 -10.65 14.69 -9.56
N HIS A 130 -11.71 14.60 -8.77
CA HIS A 130 -11.90 13.52 -7.81
C HIS A 130 -11.99 12.16 -8.53
N GLN A 131 -12.83 12.04 -9.56
CA GLN A 131 -12.98 10.80 -10.34
C GLN A 131 -11.66 10.34 -10.98
N GLU A 132 -10.86 11.27 -11.52
CA GLU A 132 -9.55 10.94 -12.09
C GLU A 132 -8.56 10.46 -11.03
N SER A 133 -8.55 11.08 -9.85
CA SER A 133 -7.70 10.67 -8.74
C SER A 133 -8.07 9.27 -8.23
N VAL A 134 -9.37 9.01 -8.07
CA VAL A 134 -9.92 7.69 -7.71
C VAL A 134 -9.53 6.64 -8.75
N TYR A 135 -9.62 6.95 -10.04
CA TYR A 135 -9.22 6.05 -11.12
C TYR A 135 -7.74 5.65 -11.00
N ARG A 136 -6.84 6.63 -10.83
CA ARG A 136 -5.39 6.37 -10.72
C ARG A 136 -5.05 5.49 -9.52
N VAL A 137 -5.68 5.73 -8.37
CA VAL A 137 -5.48 4.90 -7.16
C VAL A 137 -5.94 3.46 -7.40
N ASN A 138 -7.05 3.27 -8.09
CA ASN A 138 -7.56 1.93 -8.39
C ASN A 138 -6.66 1.15 -9.33
N VAL A 139 -6.12 1.78 -10.37
CA VAL A 139 -5.13 1.15 -11.25
C VAL A 139 -3.92 0.69 -10.45
N LYS A 140 -3.40 1.52 -9.54
CA LYS A 140 -2.29 1.16 -8.66
C LYS A 140 -2.64 0.00 -7.73
N TYR A 141 -3.83 -0.01 -7.15
CA TYR A 141 -4.29 -1.10 -6.28
C TYR A 141 -4.40 -2.44 -7.03
N VAL A 142 -4.99 -2.44 -8.23
CA VAL A 142 -5.08 -3.64 -9.07
C VAL A 142 -3.69 -4.15 -9.45
N ALA A 143 -2.79 -3.26 -9.86
CA ALA A 143 -1.40 -3.62 -10.16
C ALA A 143 -0.71 -4.24 -8.93
N PHE A 144 -0.88 -3.65 -7.75
CA PHE A 144 -0.33 -4.20 -6.51
C PHE A 144 -0.87 -5.60 -6.20
N CYS A 145 -2.19 -5.81 -6.29
CA CYS A 145 -2.78 -7.14 -6.10
C CYS A 145 -2.26 -8.15 -7.12
N LEU A 146 -2.15 -7.78 -8.40
CA LEU A 146 -1.61 -8.65 -9.45
C LEU A 146 -0.16 -9.05 -9.15
N ILE A 147 0.68 -8.11 -8.72
CA ILE A 147 2.05 -8.40 -8.31
C ILE A 147 2.06 -9.37 -7.12
N LEU A 148 1.22 -9.13 -6.11
CA LEU A 148 1.13 -9.98 -4.91
C LEU A 148 0.66 -11.40 -5.22
N PHE A 149 -0.30 -11.57 -6.12
CA PHE A 149 -0.76 -12.89 -6.56
C PHE A 149 0.30 -13.59 -7.42
N TYR A 150 0.94 -12.87 -8.34
CA TYR A 150 2.01 -13.42 -9.17
C TYR A 150 3.19 -13.89 -8.32
N THR A 151 3.63 -13.08 -7.35
CA THR A 151 4.73 -13.46 -6.46
C THR A 151 4.37 -14.61 -5.53
N ALA A 152 3.10 -14.77 -5.16
CA ALA A 152 2.61 -15.91 -4.38
C ALA A 152 2.51 -17.22 -5.20
N GLU A 153 2.27 -17.15 -6.52
CA GLU A 153 2.25 -18.33 -7.40
C GLU A 153 3.64 -18.78 -7.85
N THR A 154 4.65 -17.90 -7.83
CA THR A 154 6.04 -18.22 -8.22
C THR A 154 6.92 -18.75 -7.08
N ILE A 155 6.33 -19.04 -5.90
CA ILE A 155 6.99 -19.74 -4.77
C ILE A 155 6.51 -21.20 -4.77
#